data_AF-A0A6U1QZM1-F1
#
_entry.id   AF-A0A6U1QZM1-F1
#
_cell.length_a   1.000
_cell.length_b   1.000
_cell.length_c   1.000
_cell.angle_alpha   90.00
_cell.angle_beta   90.00
_cell.angle_gamma   90.00
#
_symmetry.space_group_name_H-M   'P 1'
#
loop_
_entity.id
_entity.type
_entity.pdbx_description
1 polymer ?
#
loop_
_entity_poly.entity_id
_entity_poly.type
_entity_poly.pdbx_seq_one_letter_code
_entity_poly.pdbx_strand_id
1 'polypeptide(L)'
;FYFGMHNSEIRDGKHRKTVQARAKEREDQIGPGAVKIMKEQDLSYVRMQRQKDLKKIERLQSSLHHMDEATSSSERSHKIFVETKEEAETFDVVQHFGTVPELAGRTFNRPRLETLEKAAAAAAAGGGRGSNSKVDGKPTEEDLALQRKARRRDARRLARARSSAYGELEARTKRVKTLERAEAHLVTEKLVSQKGRKRKIKAAEKGQPAVYKWRRKRAK
;
A
#
# COMPACT_ATOMS: atom_id res chain seq x y z
N PHE A 1 33.61 32.75 -41.17
CA PHE A 1 33.14 31.68 -40.26
C PHE A 1 32.67 32.34 -38.96
N TYR A 2 31.37 32.32 -38.64
CA TYR A 2 30.83 32.95 -37.43
C TYR A 2 30.71 31.93 -36.29
N PHE A 3 31.35 32.20 -35.15
CA PHE A 3 31.32 31.35 -33.96
C PHE A 3 29.90 31.08 -33.43
N GLY A 4 28.95 32.00 -33.67
CA GLY A 4 27.54 31.84 -33.29
C GLY A 4 26.80 30.70 -34.00
N MET A 5 27.32 30.20 -35.13
CA MET A 5 26.73 29.07 -35.86
C MET A 5 26.90 27.72 -35.13
N HIS A 6 27.86 27.59 -34.21
CA HIS A 6 28.01 26.36 -33.42
C HIS A 6 26.90 26.17 -32.37
N ASN A 7 26.27 27.26 -31.94
CA ASN A 7 25.27 27.27 -30.87
C ASN A 7 23.84 27.51 -31.39
N SER A 8 23.66 27.65 -32.70
CA SER A 8 22.38 27.93 -33.34
C SER A 8 22.07 26.92 -34.43
N GLU A 9 20.80 26.55 -34.54
CA GLU A 9 20.26 25.69 -35.59
C GLU A 9 19.03 26.37 -36.20
N ILE A 10 18.80 26.13 -37.49
CA ILE A 10 17.60 26.62 -38.17
C ILE A 10 16.50 25.59 -37.94
N ARG A 11 15.41 25.99 -37.26
CA ARG A 11 14.18 25.21 -37.15
C ARG A 11 13.04 26.04 -37.73
N ASP A 12 12.30 25.47 -38.67
CA ASP A 12 11.17 26.13 -39.34
C ASP A 12 11.54 27.49 -39.95
N GLY A 13 12.72 27.56 -40.58
CA GLY A 13 13.25 28.79 -41.20
C GLY A 13 13.70 29.88 -40.23
N LYS A 14 13.62 29.67 -38.90
CA LYS A 14 14.06 30.63 -37.89
C LYS A 14 15.30 30.12 -37.15
N HIS A 15 16.30 30.99 -37.01
CA HIS A 15 17.48 30.70 -36.17
C HIS A 15 17.05 30.58 -34.70
N ARG A 16 17.31 29.43 -34.09
CA ARG A 16 17.11 29.18 -32.67
C ARG A 16 18.40 28.64 -32.06
N LYS A 17 18.68 29.01 -30.80
CA LYS A 17 19.77 28.36 -30.06
C LYS A 17 19.48 26.87 -29.92
N THR A 18 20.51 26.04 -30.08
CA THR A 18 20.40 24.59 -29.86
C THR A 18 20.01 24.30 -28.41
N VAL A 19 19.36 23.16 -28.18
CA VAL A 19 18.98 22.72 -26.81
C VAL A 19 20.20 22.63 -25.90
N GLN A 20 21.34 22.20 -26.45
CA GLN A 20 22.61 22.10 -25.73
C GLN A 20 23.17 23.47 -25.35
N ALA A 21 23.13 24.45 -26.25
CA ALA A 21 23.59 25.82 -25.97
C ALA A 21 22.74 26.48 -24.87
N ARG A 22 21.41 26.31 -24.92
CA ARG A 22 20.50 26.79 -23.86
C ARG A 22 20.75 26.12 -22.52
N ALA A 23 21.01 24.81 -22.52
CA ALA A 23 21.32 24.08 -21.29
C ALA A 23 22.61 24.58 -20.64
N LYS A 24 23.65 24.83 -21.45
CA LYS A 24 24.95 25.34 -21.00
C LYS A 24 24.83 26.75 -20.40
N GLU A 25 24.13 27.66 -21.07
CA GLU A 25 23.89 29.02 -20.56
C GLU A 25 23.16 29.02 -19.21
N ARG A 26 22.19 28.11 -19.03
CA ARG A 26 21.48 27.95 -17.76
C ARG A 26 22.39 27.37 -16.67
N GLU A 27 23.26 26.45 -17.02
CA GLU A 27 24.23 25.84 -16.09
C GLU A 27 25.27 26.88 -15.62
N ASP A 28 25.74 27.73 -16.54
CA ASP A 28 26.64 28.85 -16.24
C ASP A 28 25.98 29.91 -15.33
N GLN A 29 24.68 30.16 -15.51
CA GLN A 29 23.91 31.08 -14.65
C GLN A 29 23.68 30.55 -13.23
N ILE A 30 23.36 29.26 -13.08
CA ILE A 30 23.00 28.68 -11.79
C ILE A 30 24.26 28.23 -11.01
N GLY A 31 25.35 27.92 -11.71
CA GLY A 31 26.60 27.47 -11.10
C GLY A 31 26.53 26.05 -10.52
N PRO A 32 27.62 25.28 -10.56
CA PRO A 32 27.62 23.87 -10.16
C PRO A 32 27.36 23.67 -8.65
N GLY A 33 27.63 24.69 -7.82
CA GLY A 33 27.33 24.69 -6.39
C GLY A 33 25.83 24.73 -6.10
N ALA A 34 25.10 25.63 -6.73
CA ALA A 34 23.66 25.77 -6.49
C ALA A 34 22.89 24.55 -7.02
N VAL A 35 23.30 23.96 -8.16
CA VAL A 35 22.71 22.72 -8.67
C VAL A 35 22.83 21.57 -7.65
N LYS A 36 23.98 21.45 -6.97
CA LYS A 36 24.15 20.44 -5.90
C LYS A 36 23.24 20.70 -4.71
N ILE A 37 23.08 21.96 -4.30
CA ILE A 37 22.20 22.35 -3.20
C ILE A 37 20.74 22.01 -3.54
N MET A 38 20.28 22.38 -4.75
CA MET A 38 18.91 22.06 -5.21
C MET A 38 18.65 20.56 -5.21
N LYS A 39 19.58 19.76 -5.75
CA LYS A 39 19.44 18.29 -5.76
C LYS A 39 19.44 17.68 -4.35
N GLU A 40 20.18 18.26 -3.40
CA GLU A 40 20.15 17.82 -2.00
C GLU A 40 18.81 18.10 -1.33
N GLN A 41 18.23 19.28 -1.61
CA GLN A 41 16.90 19.67 -1.14
C GLN A 41 15.83 18.75 -1.72
N ASP A 42 15.88 18.48 -3.03
CA ASP A 42 14.97 17.56 -3.70
C ASP A 42 15.06 16.15 -3.12
N LEU A 43 16.28 15.64 -2.89
CA LEU A 43 16.51 14.34 -2.27
C LEU A 43 15.90 14.26 -0.87
N SER A 44 16.07 15.32 -0.07
CA SER A 44 15.51 15.42 1.27
C SER A 44 13.98 15.45 1.24
N TYR A 45 13.39 16.19 0.29
CA TYR A 45 11.94 16.25 0.09
C TYR A 45 11.35 14.89 -0.29
N VAL A 46 11.96 14.19 -1.26
CA VAL A 46 11.52 12.85 -1.69
C VAL A 46 11.58 11.86 -0.52
N ARG A 47 12.66 11.88 0.27
CA ARG A 47 12.79 11.04 1.47
C ARG A 47 11.71 11.33 2.50
N MET A 48 11.47 12.60 2.79
CA MET A 48 10.42 13.01 3.72
C MET A 48 9.05 12.51 3.23
N GLN A 49 8.74 12.69 1.94
CA GLN A 49 7.47 12.25 1.38
C GLN A 49 7.32 10.73 1.45
N ARG A 50 8.39 9.98 1.14
CA ARG A 50 8.39 8.51 1.28
C ARG A 50 8.12 8.10 2.73
N GLN A 51 8.78 8.72 3.70
CA GLN A 51 8.57 8.42 5.12
C GLN A 51 7.14 8.73 5.59
N LYS A 52 6.54 9.83 5.10
CA LYS A 52 5.13 10.16 5.38
C LYS A 52 4.20 9.07 4.87
N ASP A 53 4.44 8.57 3.66
CA ASP A 53 3.63 7.51 3.08
C ASP A 53 3.85 6.16 3.78
N LEU A 54 5.08 5.81 4.13
CA LEU A 54 5.39 4.61 4.93
C LEU A 54 4.64 4.61 6.28
N LYS A 55 4.74 5.70 7.04
CA LYS A 55 4.01 5.83 8.33
C LYS A 55 2.50 5.72 8.16
N LYS A 56 1.96 6.20 7.04
CA LYS A 56 0.52 6.09 6.78
C LYS A 56 0.13 4.69 6.32
N ILE A 57 0.97 3.99 5.56
CA ILE A 57 0.80 2.57 5.26
C ILE A 57 0.79 1.77 6.56
N GLU A 58 1.74 1.97 7.47
CA GLU A 58 1.78 1.29 8.77
C GLU A 58 0.50 1.50 9.57
N ARG A 59 0.00 2.74 9.63
CA ARG A 59 -1.28 3.06 10.30
C ARG A 59 -2.51 2.45 9.62
N LEU A 60 -2.50 2.34 8.29
CA LEU A 60 -3.58 1.71 7.54
C LEU A 60 -3.53 0.20 7.68
N GLN A 61 -2.35 -0.40 7.70
CA GLN A 61 -2.18 -1.83 7.94
C GLN A 61 -2.63 -2.18 9.35
N SER A 62 -2.25 -1.39 10.36
CA SER A 62 -2.64 -1.62 11.75
C SER A 62 -4.15 -1.60 11.97
N SER A 63 -4.88 -0.73 11.26
CA SER A 63 -6.34 -0.67 11.36
C SER A 63 -7.08 -1.76 10.56
N LEU A 64 -6.43 -2.37 9.56
CA LEU A 64 -7.09 -3.22 8.55
C LEU A 64 -6.96 -4.74 8.81
N HIS A 65 -6.22 -5.14 9.84
CA HIS A 65 -5.84 -6.53 10.14
C HIS A 65 -6.96 -7.58 10.27
N HIS A 66 -8.24 -7.19 10.42
CA HIS A 66 -9.37 -8.12 10.66
C HIS A 66 -10.41 -8.15 9.54
N MET A 67 -10.10 -7.61 8.37
CA MET A 67 -11.12 -7.35 7.33
C MET A 67 -10.88 -8.15 6.05
N ASP A 68 -9.87 -9.02 6.02
CA ASP A 68 -9.44 -9.72 4.81
C ASP A 68 -9.85 -11.20 4.80
N GLU A 69 -11.13 -11.43 4.60
CA GLU A 69 -11.73 -12.77 4.51
C GLU A 69 -11.60 -13.37 3.09
N ALA A 70 -11.38 -12.53 2.07
CA ALA A 70 -11.43 -12.93 0.66
C ALA A 70 -10.06 -13.08 -0.01
N THR A 71 -9.04 -12.31 0.42
CA THR A 71 -7.73 -12.29 -0.28
C THR A 71 -6.68 -13.19 0.37
N SER A 72 -6.88 -13.61 1.62
CA SER A 72 -5.92 -14.41 2.40
C SER A 72 -6.15 -15.93 2.33
N SER A 73 -7.20 -16.38 1.64
CA SER A 73 -7.61 -17.80 1.59
C SER A 73 -6.72 -18.68 0.70
N SER A 74 -5.98 -18.15 -0.27
CA SER A 74 -5.38 -19.01 -1.32
C SER A 74 -4.00 -19.60 -0.98
N GLU A 75 -3.36 -19.20 0.13
CA GLU A 75 -1.97 -19.63 0.43
C GLU A 75 -1.79 -20.39 1.75
N ARG A 76 -2.80 -20.46 2.63
CA ARG A 76 -2.67 -21.08 3.96
C ARG A 76 -3.45 -22.38 4.07
N SER A 77 -2.74 -23.49 4.28
CA SER A 77 -3.35 -24.81 4.55
C SER A 77 -3.38 -25.11 6.05
N HIS A 78 -4.56 -25.37 6.62
CA HIS A 78 -4.71 -25.90 7.98
C HIS A 78 -4.86 -27.42 7.91
N LYS A 79 -3.84 -28.17 8.35
CA LYS A 79 -3.86 -29.64 8.37
C LYS A 79 -4.45 -30.12 9.69
N ILE A 80 -5.44 -31.02 9.62
CA ILE A 80 -6.08 -31.64 10.77
C ILE A 80 -5.61 -33.09 10.79
N PHE A 81 -5.15 -33.54 11.96
CA PHE A 81 -4.71 -34.91 12.18
C PHE A 81 -5.83 -35.69 12.85
N VAL A 82 -6.07 -36.90 12.36
CA VAL A 82 -7.15 -37.79 12.78
C VAL A 82 -6.51 -39.16 13.05
N GLU A 83 -7.02 -39.91 14.04
CA GLU A 83 -6.38 -41.13 14.53
C GLU A 83 -6.66 -42.33 13.61
N THR A 84 -7.88 -42.45 13.09
CA THR A 84 -8.27 -43.55 12.21
C THR A 84 -8.48 -43.10 10.78
N LYS A 85 -8.31 -44.04 9.84
CA LYS A 85 -8.50 -43.77 8.41
C LYS A 85 -9.98 -43.57 8.07
N GLU A 86 -10.87 -44.25 8.78
CA GLU A 86 -12.32 -44.15 8.61
C GLU A 86 -12.85 -42.76 9.02
N GLU A 87 -12.34 -42.22 10.12
CA GLU A 87 -12.65 -40.84 10.54
C GLU A 87 -12.10 -39.81 9.54
N ALA A 88 -10.96 -40.07 8.89
CA ALA A 88 -10.41 -39.18 7.87
C ALA A 88 -11.30 -39.13 6.61
N GLU A 89 -11.95 -40.23 6.25
CA GLU A 89 -12.87 -40.32 5.10
C GLU A 89 -14.23 -39.66 5.38
N THR A 90 -14.68 -39.67 6.63
CA THR A 90 -15.99 -39.13 7.06
C THR A 90 -15.90 -37.76 7.75
N PHE A 91 -14.73 -37.12 7.68
CA PHE A 91 -14.43 -35.91 8.44
C PHE A 91 -15.33 -34.71 8.07
N ASP A 92 -16.11 -34.22 9.03
CA ASP A 92 -16.90 -32.98 8.91
C ASP A 92 -16.25 -31.82 9.67
N VAL A 93 -15.95 -30.75 8.93
CA VAL A 93 -15.35 -29.51 9.42
C VAL A 93 -16.26 -28.80 10.42
N VAL A 94 -17.57 -28.82 10.18
CA VAL A 94 -18.55 -28.08 11.00
C VAL A 94 -18.65 -28.69 12.39
N GLN A 95 -18.74 -30.03 12.45
CA GLN A 95 -18.78 -30.78 13.69
C GLN A 95 -17.46 -30.69 14.46
N HIS A 96 -16.32 -30.84 13.79
CA HIS A 96 -15.01 -30.75 14.42
C HIS A 96 -14.77 -29.39 15.10
N PHE A 97 -15.20 -28.28 14.48
CA PHE A 97 -15.07 -26.96 15.08
C PHE A 97 -16.23 -26.56 15.99
N GLY A 98 -17.37 -27.27 15.94
CA GLY A 98 -18.58 -26.95 16.70
C GLY A 98 -19.14 -25.57 16.33
N THR A 99 -19.09 -25.22 15.05
CA THR A 99 -19.50 -23.90 14.53
C THR A 99 -20.71 -24.03 13.61
N VAL A 100 -21.27 -22.91 13.16
CA VAL A 100 -22.28 -22.95 12.09
C VAL A 100 -21.63 -23.13 10.72
N PRO A 101 -22.30 -23.77 9.74
CA PRO A 101 -21.75 -24.02 8.40
C PRO A 101 -21.23 -22.75 7.71
N GLU A 102 -21.91 -21.61 7.90
CA GLU A 102 -21.53 -20.31 7.33
C GLU A 102 -20.17 -19.80 7.84
N LEU A 103 -19.76 -20.20 9.05
CA LEU A 103 -18.51 -19.75 9.69
C LEU A 103 -17.37 -20.75 9.48
N ALA A 104 -17.66 -21.97 9.04
CA ALA A 104 -16.65 -23.01 8.84
C ALA A 104 -15.61 -22.62 7.77
N GLY A 105 -16.02 -21.83 6.77
CA GLY A 105 -15.12 -21.28 5.74
C GLY A 105 -14.24 -20.11 6.20
N ARG A 106 -14.44 -19.59 7.42
CA ARG A 106 -13.66 -18.44 7.92
C ARG A 106 -12.34 -18.88 8.55
N THR A 107 -11.28 -18.11 8.30
CA THR A 107 -9.95 -18.36 8.86
C THR A 107 -9.81 -17.83 10.29
N PHE A 108 -10.46 -16.72 10.62
CA PHE A 108 -10.46 -16.10 11.94
C PHE A 108 -11.89 -15.84 12.44
N ASN A 109 -12.03 -15.68 13.75
CA ASN A 109 -13.31 -15.38 14.41
C ASN A 109 -14.44 -16.37 14.06
N ARG A 110 -14.22 -17.64 14.41
CA ARG A 110 -15.19 -18.75 14.27
C ARG A 110 -15.72 -19.18 15.66
N PRO A 111 -16.66 -18.43 16.26
CA PRO A 111 -17.22 -18.76 17.58
C PRO A 111 -17.94 -20.12 17.56
N ARG A 112 -17.77 -20.90 18.62
CA ARG A 112 -18.49 -22.15 18.85
C ARG A 112 -19.96 -21.90 19.17
N LEU A 113 -20.82 -22.87 18.91
CA LEU A 113 -22.26 -22.81 19.22
C LEU A 113 -22.51 -22.44 20.69
N GLU A 114 -21.82 -23.07 21.64
CA GLU A 114 -21.92 -22.73 23.07
C GLU A 114 -21.57 -21.27 23.37
N THR A 115 -20.60 -20.70 22.64
CA THR A 115 -20.20 -19.30 22.82
C THR A 115 -21.26 -18.35 22.26
N LEU A 116 -21.88 -18.71 21.13
CA LEU A 116 -22.99 -17.97 20.55
C LEU A 116 -24.22 -18.00 21.46
N GLU A 117 -24.53 -19.15 22.07
CA GLU A 117 -25.62 -19.30 23.04
C GLU A 117 -25.37 -18.43 24.29
N LYS A 118 -24.16 -18.47 24.85
CA LYS A 118 -23.78 -17.60 25.97
C LYS A 118 -23.86 -16.12 25.61
N ALA A 119 -23.40 -15.74 24.42
CA ALA A 119 -23.49 -14.36 23.95
C ALA A 119 -24.94 -13.92 23.71
N ALA A 120 -25.80 -14.78 23.19
CA ALA A 120 -27.21 -14.52 23.00
C ALA A 120 -27.94 -14.37 24.34
N ALA A 121 -27.66 -15.25 25.32
CA ALA A 121 -28.18 -15.14 26.67
C ALA A 121 -27.70 -13.87 27.38
N ALA A 122 -26.41 -13.51 27.22
CA ALA A 122 -25.87 -12.27 27.76
C ALA A 122 -26.46 -11.01 27.10
N ALA A 123 -26.73 -11.04 25.79
CA ALA A 123 -27.41 -9.96 25.08
C ALA A 123 -28.88 -9.82 25.51
N ALA A 124 -29.54 -10.94 25.85
CA ALA A 124 -30.89 -10.93 26.40
C ALA A 124 -30.94 -10.42 27.85
N ALA A 125 -29.92 -10.72 28.66
CA ALA A 125 -29.81 -10.27 30.06
C ALA A 125 -29.28 -8.83 30.21
N GLY A 126 -28.35 -8.41 29.34
CA GLY A 126 -27.77 -7.07 29.28
C GLY A 126 -28.67 -6.10 28.54
N GLY A 127 -29.84 -5.80 29.12
CA GLY A 127 -30.83 -4.89 28.56
C GLY A 127 -30.22 -3.55 28.14
N GLY A 128 -30.37 -3.24 26.84
CA GLY A 128 -30.07 -1.93 26.29
C GLY A 128 -30.83 -0.86 27.06
N ARG A 129 -30.08 0.08 27.61
CA ARG A 129 -30.59 1.27 28.28
C ARG A 129 -31.19 2.20 27.23
N GLY A 130 -32.51 2.06 26.98
CA GLY A 130 -33.29 3.07 26.26
C GLY A 130 -34.32 2.54 25.26
N SER A 131 -35.44 1.99 25.74
CA SER A 131 -36.79 2.30 25.24
C SER A 131 -37.83 1.59 26.11
N ASN A 132 -38.71 2.36 26.77
CA ASN A 132 -39.88 1.84 27.46
C ASN A 132 -40.91 1.34 26.43
N SER A 133 -40.81 0.07 26.05
CA SER A 133 -41.94 -0.73 25.55
C SER A 133 -41.58 -2.19 25.74
N LYS A 134 -41.94 -2.73 26.91
CA LYS A 134 -41.76 -4.14 27.23
C LYS A 134 -42.81 -4.92 26.43
N VAL A 135 -42.39 -5.51 25.32
CA VAL A 135 -43.14 -6.57 24.64
C VAL A 135 -42.26 -7.80 24.73
N ASP A 136 -42.65 -8.75 25.59
CA ASP A 136 -41.97 -10.03 25.83
C ASP A 136 -42.14 -11.01 24.64
N GLY A 137 -41.98 -10.53 23.40
CA GLY A 137 -42.25 -11.26 22.18
C GLY A 137 -41.06 -11.27 21.22
N LYS A 138 -40.87 -12.39 20.52
CA LYS A 138 -39.98 -12.47 19.36
C LYS A 138 -40.29 -11.30 18.43
N PRO A 139 -39.27 -10.62 17.84
CA PRO A 139 -39.49 -9.45 17.00
C PRO A 139 -40.51 -9.74 15.89
N THR A 140 -41.45 -8.82 15.72
CA THR A 140 -42.51 -8.87 14.71
C THR A 140 -41.91 -8.96 13.30
N GLU A 141 -42.65 -9.49 12.33
CA GLU A 141 -42.13 -9.68 10.96
C GLU A 141 -41.67 -8.36 10.32
N GLU A 142 -42.36 -7.26 10.63
CA GLU A 142 -41.97 -5.91 10.21
C GLU A 142 -40.66 -5.43 10.86
N ASP A 143 -40.45 -5.72 12.14
CA ASP A 143 -39.21 -5.39 12.86
C ASP A 143 -38.02 -6.17 12.30
N LEU A 144 -38.21 -7.45 11.98
CA LEU A 144 -37.22 -8.28 11.29
C LEU A 144 -36.87 -7.70 9.92
N ALA A 145 -37.86 -7.23 9.16
CA ALA A 145 -37.65 -6.58 7.87
C ALA A 145 -36.88 -5.25 8.02
N LEU A 146 -37.20 -4.44 9.03
CA LEU A 146 -36.49 -3.21 9.34
C LEU A 146 -35.03 -3.49 9.75
N GLN A 147 -34.81 -4.49 10.60
CA GLN A 147 -33.47 -4.94 10.99
C GLN A 147 -32.66 -5.42 9.79
N ARG A 148 -33.26 -6.19 8.86
CA ARG A 148 -32.60 -6.61 7.61
C ARG A 148 -32.22 -5.41 6.74
N LYS A 149 -33.10 -4.42 6.60
CA LYS A 149 -32.82 -3.18 5.86
C LYS A 149 -31.68 -2.38 6.50
N ALA A 150 -31.67 -2.24 7.82
CA ALA A 150 -30.61 -1.57 8.58
C ALA A 150 -29.27 -2.30 8.42
N ARG A 151 -29.24 -3.62 8.66
CA ARG A 151 -28.05 -4.47 8.47
C ARG A 151 -27.50 -4.34 7.05
N ARG A 152 -28.37 -4.31 6.03
CA ARG A 152 -27.94 -4.12 4.63
C ARG A 152 -27.30 -2.75 4.40
N ARG A 153 -27.87 -1.69 4.96
CA ARG A 153 -27.31 -0.34 4.87
C ARG A 153 -25.94 -0.26 5.54
N ASP A 154 -25.82 -0.83 6.73
CA ASP A 154 -24.59 -0.80 7.52
C ASP A 154 -23.51 -1.67 6.86
N ALA A 155 -23.88 -2.85 6.32
CA ALA A 155 -22.99 -3.68 5.51
C ALA A 155 -22.49 -2.94 4.26
N ARG A 156 -23.35 -2.20 3.55
CA ARG A 156 -22.94 -1.38 2.40
C ARG A 156 -21.98 -0.26 2.81
N ARG A 157 -22.24 0.40 3.93
CA ARG A 157 -21.36 1.46 4.47
C ARG A 157 -20.00 0.88 4.84
N LEU A 158 -19.98 -0.27 5.51
CA LEU A 158 -18.76 -0.98 5.89
C LEU A 158 -17.97 -1.45 4.67
N ALA A 159 -18.63 -2.07 3.68
CA ALA A 159 -17.98 -2.50 2.43
C ALA A 159 -17.36 -1.33 1.67
N ARG A 160 -18.05 -0.18 1.59
CA ARG A 160 -17.51 1.05 0.99
C ARG A 160 -16.28 1.54 1.74
N ALA A 161 -16.36 1.65 3.07
CA ALA A 161 -15.24 2.06 3.90
C ALA A 161 -14.02 1.12 3.73
N ARG A 162 -14.26 -0.20 3.68
CA ARG A 162 -13.23 -1.21 3.38
C ARG A 162 -12.58 -0.98 2.02
N SER A 163 -13.38 -0.93 0.96
CA SER A 163 -12.85 -0.75 -0.41
C SER A 163 -12.04 0.53 -0.57
N SER A 164 -12.48 1.62 0.08
CA SER A 164 -11.75 2.89 0.10
C SER A 164 -10.42 2.78 0.85
N ALA A 165 -10.39 2.09 2.00
CA ALA A 165 -9.16 1.93 2.80
C ALA A 165 -8.12 1.06 2.08
N TYR A 166 -8.54 -0.06 1.48
CA TYR A 166 -7.65 -0.90 0.65
C TYR A 166 -7.17 -0.16 -0.59
N GLY A 167 -8.04 0.61 -1.25
CA GLY A 167 -7.66 1.47 -2.38
C GLY A 167 -6.61 2.52 -2.00
N GLU A 168 -6.75 3.15 -0.83
CA GLU A 168 -5.75 4.10 -0.32
C GLU A 168 -4.41 3.38 -0.02
N LEU A 169 -4.46 2.22 0.64
CA LEU A 169 -3.27 1.41 0.94
C LEU A 169 -2.53 1.05 -0.37
N GLU A 170 -3.24 0.53 -1.37
CA GLU A 170 -2.67 0.15 -2.65
C GLU A 170 -2.07 1.37 -3.38
N ALA A 171 -2.79 2.49 -3.42
CA ALA A 171 -2.28 3.72 -4.03
C ALA A 171 -1.00 4.20 -3.34
N ARG A 172 -0.93 4.15 -2.01
CA ARG A 172 0.26 4.55 -1.25
C ARG A 172 1.42 3.60 -1.45
N THR A 173 1.20 2.29 -1.47
CA THR A 173 2.28 1.31 -1.74
C THR A 173 2.86 1.50 -3.14
N LYS A 174 2.00 1.74 -4.15
CA LYS A 174 2.44 2.13 -5.50
C LYS A 174 3.26 3.43 -5.48
N ARG A 175 2.77 4.46 -4.77
CA ARG A 175 3.49 5.74 -4.63
C ARG A 175 4.85 5.58 -3.95
N VAL A 176 4.96 4.81 -2.87
CA VAL A 176 6.23 4.53 -2.20
C VAL A 176 7.23 3.91 -3.18
N LYS A 177 6.82 2.90 -3.97
CA LYS A 177 7.66 2.30 -5.01
C LYS A 177 8.15 3.33 -6.05
N THR A 178 7.31 4.31 -6.41
CA THR A 178 7.72 5.39 -7.33
C THR A 178 8.73 6.34 -6.68
N LEU A 179 8.51 6.72 -5.42
CA LEU A 179 9.41 7.60 -4.66
C LEU A 179 10.75 6.92 -4.39
N GLU A 180 10.77 5.61 -4.14
CA GLU A 180 12.00 4.82 -4.01
C GLU A 180 12.84 4.85 -5.29
N ARG A 181 12.20 4.69 -6.45
CA ARG A 181 12.90 4.81 -7.75
C ARG A 181 13.46 6.22 -7.94
N ALA A 182 12.66 7.25 -7.66
CA ALA A 182 13.08 8.64 -7.78
C ALA A 182 14.26 8.96 -6.85
N GLU A 183 14.19 8.49 -5.59
CA GLU A 183 15.31 8.62 -4.64
C GLU A 183 16.56 7.92 -5.17
N ALA A 184 16.43 6.70 -5.70
CA ALA A 184 17.57 5.97 -6.25
C ALA A 184 18.25 6.77 -7.38
N HIS A 185 17.48 7.37 -8.30
CA HIS A 185 18.03 8.26 -9.33
C HIS A 185 18.75 9.47 -8.73
N LEU A 186 18.11 10.22 -7.83
CA LEU A 186 18.72 11.39 -7.18
C LEU A 186 20.00 11.06 -6.40
N VAL A 187 20.01 9.92 -5.70
CA VAL A 187 21.21 9.43 -4.99
C VAL A 187 22.32 9.12 -6.00
N THR A 188 22.03 8.43 -7.10
CA THR A 188 23.07 8.15 -8.10
C THR A 188 23.59 9.44 -8.74
N GLU A 189 22.74 10.41 -9.06
CA GLU A 189 23.17 11.70 -9.59
C GLU A 189 24.05 12.46 -8.60
N LYS A 190 23.68 12.48 -7.31
CA LYS A 190 24.48 13.08 -6.24
C LYS A 190 25.86 12.42 -6.18
N LEU A 191 25.93 11.10 -6.13
CA LEU A 191 27.20 10.36 -6.09
C LEU A 191 28.05 10.57 -7.35
N VAL A 192 27.42 10.64 -8.52
CA VAL A 192 28.10 10.92 -9.79
C VAL A 192 28.63 12.35 -9.83
N SER A 193 27.94 13.32 -9.22
CA SER A 193 28.41 14.71 -9.15
C SER A 193 29.61 14.92 -8.21
N GLN A 194 29.90 13.95 -7.33
CA GLN A 194 31.03 14.01 -6.41
C GLN A 194 32.37 13.76 -7.12
N LYS A 195 33.46 14.18 -6.47
CA LYS A 195 34.83 14.01 -6.95
C LYS A 195 35.22 12.53 -6.92
N GLY A 196 35.90 12.08 -7.96
CA GLY A 196 36.41 10.72 -8.06
C GLY A 196 36.34 10.18 -9.48
N ARG A 197 37.33 9.35 -9.86
CA ARG A 197 37.32 8.68 -11.17
C ARG A 197 36.27 7.58 -11.14
N LYS A 198 35.30 7.66 -12.05
CA LYS A 198 34.15 6.77 -12.16
C LYS A 198 34.00 6.28 -13.61
N ARG A 199 33.42 5.09 -13.78
CA ARG A 199 33.07 4.50 -15.07
C ARG A 199 31.65 3.96 -15.01
N LYS A 200 30.82 4.30 -15.99
CA LYS A 200 29.48 3.71 -16.17
C LYS A 200 29.63 2.25 -16.61
N ILE A 201 28.97 1.34 -15.91
CA ILE A 201 28.97 -0.11 -16.25
C ILE A 201 27.67 -0.47 -16.96
N LYS A 202 26.54 -0.01 -16.42
CA LYS A 202 25.21 -0.26 -16.99
C LYS A 202 24.47 1.05 -17.18
N ALA A 203 23.73 1.15 -18.27
CA ALA A 203 22.81 2.26 -18.50
C ALA A 203 21.61 2.18 -17.55
N ALA A 204 20.82 3.25 -17.50
CA ALA A 204 19.55 3.24 -16.77
C ALA A 204 18.54 2.42 -17.59
N GLU A 205 18.04 1.32 -17.03
CA GLU A 205 17.10 0.40 -17.68
C GLU A 205 15.95 0.06 -16.73
N LYS A 206 14.76 -0.18 -17.29
CA LYS A 206 13.55 -0.60 -16.55
C LYS A 206 13.22 0.28 -15.32
N GLY A 207 13.50 1.58 -15.41
CA GLY A 207 13.25 2.55 -14.34
C GLY A 207 14.27 2.53 -13.19
N GLN A 208 15.30 1.69 -13.25
CA GLN A 208 16.42 1.73 -12.31
C GLN A 208 17.50 2.73 -12.76
N PRO A 209 18.24 3.33 -11.83
CA PRO A 209 19.33 4.25 -12.17
C PRO A 209 20.52 3.53 -12.79
N ALA A 210 21.33 4.29 -13.53
CA ALA A 210 22.57 3.79 -14.11
C ALA A 210 23.57 3.37 -13.03
N VAL A 211 24.29 2.27 -13.28
CA VAL A 211 25.28 1.74 -12.32
C VAL A 211 26.67 2.22 -12.69
N TYR A 212 27.35 2.80 -11.72
CA TYR A 212 28.72 3.30 -11.85
C TYR A 212 29.67 2.52 -10.93
N LYS A 213 30.92 2.38 -11.37
CA LYS A 213 32.03 1.86 -10.57
C LYS A 213 33.07 2.95 -10.40
N TRP A 214 33.39 3.24 -9.14
CA TRP A 214 34.47 4.15 -8.78
C TRP A 214 35.81 3.40 -8.76
N ARG A 215 36.89 4.10 -9.12
CA ARG A 215 38.25 3.59 -8.94
C ARG A 215 38.48 3.33 -7.45
N ARG A 216 39.06 2.18 -7.10
CA ARG A 216 39.45 1.85 -5.72
C ARG A 216 40.58 2.79 -5.28
N LYS A 217 40.21 3.94 -4.74
CA LYS A 217 41.11 4.96 -4.18
C LYS A 217 40.41 5.54 -2.96
N ARG A 218 41.03 5.45 -1.80
CA ARG A 218 40.52 6.07 -0.57
C ARG A 218 40.51 7.59 -0.75
N ALA A 219 39.43 8.23 -0.31
CA ALA A 219 39.42 9.68 -0.17
C ALA A 219 40.51 10.07 0.84
N LYS A 220 41.28 11.10 0.52
CA LYS A 220 42.19 11.72 1.48
C LYS A 220 41.40 12.70 2.33
#